data_AF-A0A517SIN9-F1
#
_entry.id   AF-A0A517SIN9-F1
#
_cell.length_a   1.000
_cell.length_b   1.000
_cell.length_c   1.000
_cell.angle_alpha   90.00
_cell.angle_beta   90.00
_cell.angle_gamma   90.00
#
_symmetry.space_group_name_H-M   'P 1'
#
loop_
_entity.id
_entity.type
_entity.pdbx_description
1 polymer ?
#
loop_
_entity_poly.entity_id
_entity_poly.type
_entity_poly.pdbx_seq_one_letter_code
_entity_poly.pdbx_strand_id
1 'polypeptide(L)'
;MTPLFLVLVLAADPNLAAVELQVDGVTREALIAIPEGASSAKPAPVVFAFHGHGGTMRNAARTFAFEKAWPDAVVVYMQGLKTATLRDPAGERPGWQNLPGQQGDRDVKAFDAFLAHVKSKTSIDDNRIYATGHSNGGGFTYALWGARPDLFAAIAPSSANPPLSNSLKPLPVFQVTGKTDAIVSYAGQTRTVDAVRRINRCEETGKSWATDCTEYPSPSGKPVIWMVHDGGHKYSADAPALIVRFFKEQTRKPAAANAGTTSTP
;
A
#
# COMPACT_ATOMS: atom_id res chain seq x y z
N MET A 1 -36.54 32.89 -14.50
CA MET A 1 -35.55 31.98 -15.11
C MET A 1 -34.91 31.19 -14.00
N THR A 2 -35.34 29.95 -13.79
CA THR A 2 -34.80 29.06 -12.76
C THR A 2 -33.51 28.44 -13.31
N PRO A 3 -32.35 28.54 -12.65
CA PRO A 3 -31.13 27.95 -13.17
C PRO A 3 -31.25 26.42 -13.12
N LEU A 4 -31.06 25.80 -14.29
CA LEU A 4 -30.92 24.35 -14.44
C LEU A 4 -29.56 23.96 -13.87
N PHE A 5 -29.54 23.43 -12.64
CA PHE A 5 -28.35 22.79 -12.09
C PHE A 5 -28.18 21.43 -12.76
N LEU A 6 -27.20 21.33 -13.67
CA LEU A 6 -26.73 20.05 -14.16
C LEU A 6 -25.99 19.34 -13.01
N VAL A 7 -26.70 18.47 -12.30
CA VAL A 7 -26.07 17.52 -11.38
C VAL A 7 -25.35 16.49 -12.23
N LEU A 8 -24.05 16.67 -12.42
CA LEU A 8 -23.18 15.65 -12.99
C LEU A 8 -23.08 14.52 -11.95
N VAL A 9 -23.98 13.54 -12.04
CA VAL A 9 -23.82 12.27 -11.33
C VAL A 9 -22.63 11.56 -11.98
N LEU A 10 -21.43 11.74 -11.40
CA LEU A 10 -20.29 10.90 -11.73
C LEU A 10 -20.70 9.46 -11.42
N ALA A 11 -20.91 8.66 -12.46
CA ALA A 11 -21.25 7.26 -12.32
C ALA A 11 -20.24 6.60 -11.38
N ALA A 12 -20.74 5.96 -10.31
CA ALA A 12 -19.93 5.06 -9.52
C ALA A 12 -19.38 3.99 -10.47
N ASP A 13 -18.08 3.67 -10.37
CA ASP A 13 -17.52 2.52 -11.09
C ASP A 13 -18.30 1.29 -10.61
N PRO A 14 -19.05 0.59 -11.49
CA PRO A 14 -19.94 -0.50 -11.07
C PRO A 14 -19.17 -1.63 -10.38
N ASN A 15 -17.85 -1.68 -10.55
CA ASN A 15 -16.97 -2.70 -9.99
C ASN A 15 -16.41 -2.33 -8.60
N LEU A 16 -16.74 -1.15 -8.05
CA LEU A 16 -16.33 -0.74 -6.71
C LEU A 16 -17.52 -0.69 -5.74
N ALA A 17 -17.57 -1.66 -4.82
CA ALA A 17 -18.56 -1.69 -3.75
C ALA A 17 -18.10 -0.87 -2.54
N ALA A 18 -18.97 0.00 -2.02
CA ALA A 18 -18.75 0.63 -0.73
C ALA A 18 -19.05 -0.37 0.39
N VAL A 19 -18.10 -0.57 1.30
CA VAL A 19 -18.21 -1.47 2.44
C VAL A 19 -17.96 -0.68 3.73
N GLU A 20 -18.84 -0.89 4.70
CA GLU A 20 -18.73 -0.34 6.04
C GLU A 20 -18.54 -1.48 7.05
N LEU A 21 -17.61 -1.30 7.99
CA LEU A 21 -17.36 -2.21 9.10
C LEU A 21 -17.29 -1.43 10.42
N GLN A 22 -17.71 -2.06 11.52
CA GLN A 22 -17.45 -1.57 12.87
C GLN A 22 -16.14 -2.17 13.40
N VAL A 23 -15.21 -1.30 13.82
CA VAL A 23 -13.91 -1.71 14.40
C VAL A 23 -13.70 -0.94 15.69
N ASP A 24 -13.67 -1.64 16.81
CA ASP A 24 -13.57 -1.05 18.16
C ASP A 24 -14.60 0.08 18.40
N GLY A 25 -15.84 -0.11 17.92
CA GLY A 25 -16.93 0.86 18.05
C GLY A 25 -16.83 2.07 17.12
N VAL A 26 -15.90 2.06 16.15
CA VAL A 26 -15.74 3.11 15.14
C VAL A 26 -16.11 2.57 13.76
N THR A 27 -16.97 3.30 13.06
CA THR A 27 -17.27 3.05 11.65
C THR A 27 -16.02 3.23 10.79
N ARG A 28 -15.68 2.22 9.99
CA ARG A 28 -14.61 2.21 8.99
C ARG A 28 -15.21 1.93 7.62
N GLU A 29 -14.78 2.68 6.62
CA GLU A 29 -15.28 2.56 5.25
C GLU A 29 -14.16 2.19 4.27
N ALA A 30 -14.51 1.47 3.21
CA ALA A 30 -13.64 1.22 2.07
C ALA A 30 -14.45 1.12 0.76
N LEU A 31 -13.79 1.39 -0.36
CA LEU A 31 -14.22 0.92 -1.68
C LEU A 31 -13.45 -0.36 -2.00
N ILE A 32 -14.17 -1.42 -2.38
CA ILE A 32 -13.59 -2.72 -2.68
C ILE A 32 -13.99 -3.16 -4.08
N ALA A 33 -13.00 -3.48 -4.91
CA ALA A 33 -13.19 -4.22 -6.14
C ALA A 33 -12.85 -5.69 -5.89
N ILE A 34 -13.79 -6.59 -6.20
CA ILE A 34 -13.56 -8.04 -6.17
C ILE A 34 -13.65 -8.53 -7.62
N PRO A 35 -12.61 -9.21 -8.14
CA PRO A 35 -12.60 -9.70 -9.50
C PRO A 35 -13.60 -10.85 -9.67
N GLU A 36 -14.27 -10.89 -10.81
CA GLU A 36 -15.09 -12.05 -11.17
C GLU A 36 -14.21 -13.29 -11.37
N GLY A 37 -14.74 -14.47 -11.03
CA GLY A 37 -14.06 -15.75 -11.30
C GLY A 37 -12.92 -16.12 -10.34
N ALA A 38 -12.66 -15.33 -9.28
CA ALA A 38 -11.80 -15.76 -8.19
C ALA A 38 -12.38 -17.01 -7.51
N SER A 39 -11.55 -18.03 -7.35
CA SER A 39 -11.95 -19.33 -6.81
C SER A 39 -10.78 -19.99 -6.08
N SER A 40 -11.02 -21.10 -5.39
CA SER A 40 -9.94 -21.85 -4.74
C SER A 40 -8.86 -22.34 -5.72
N ALA A 41 -9.21 -22.58 -6.99
CA ALA A 41 -8.26 -22.98 -8.03
C ALA A 41 -7.47 -21.78 -8.62
N LYS A 42 -8.04 -20.57 -8.53
CA LYS A 42 -7.42 -19.32 -8.99
C LYS A 42 -7.65 -18.23 -7.93
N PRO A 43 -6.95 -18.31 -6.78
CA PRO A 43 -7.12 -17.35 -5.70
C PRO A 43 -6.60 -15.97 -6.12
N ALA A 44 -7.32 -14.91 -5.74
CA ALA A 44 -7.00 -13.55 -6.17
C ALA A 44 -5.86 -12.93 -5.32
N PRO A 45 -4.89 -12.22 -5.93
CA PRO A 45 -3.99 -11.33 -5.20
C PRO A 45 -4.78 -10.16 -4.59
N VAL A 46 -4.25 -9.55 -3.53
CA VAL A 46 -4.92 -8.44 -2.82
C VAL A 46 -4.02 -7.21 -2.75
N VAL A 47 -4.53 -6.05 -3.14
CA VAL A 47 -3.85 -4.76 -3.04
C VAL A 47 -4.64 -3.82 -2.13
N PHE A 48 -4.02 -3.38 -1.03
CA PHE A 48 -4.52 -2.26 -0.24
C PHE A 48 -3.87 -0.96 -0.68
N ALA A 49 -4.66 0.06 -0.95
CA ALA A 49 -4.17 1.34 -1.47
C ALA A 49 -4.70 2.54 -0.64
N PHE A 50 -3.78 3.30 -0.05
CA PHE A 50 -4.09 4.34 0.93
C PHE A 50 -3.89 5.76 0.38
N HIS A 51 -4.93 6.60 0.49
CA HIS A 51 -4.82 8.01 0.12
C HIS A 51 -3.85 8.79 1.03
N GLY A 52 -3.35 9.94 0.55
CA GLY A 52 -2.60 10.88 1.39
C GLY A 52 -3.48 11.66 2.37
N HIS A 53 -2.86 12.46 3.24
CA HIS A 53 -3.58 13.26 4.23
C HIS A 53 -4.55 14.24 3.57
N GLY A 54 -5.78 14.32 4.07
CA GLY A 54 -6.89 15.07 3.47
C GLY A 54 -7.54 14.43 2.24
N GLY A 55 -7.09 13.24 1.85
CA GLY A 55 -7.68 12.48 0.75
C GLY A 55 -8.95 11.72 1.14
N THR A 56 -9.51 11.02 0.16
CA THR A 56 -10.65 10.12 0.33
C THR A 56 -10.46 8.81 -0.44
N MET A 57 -11.14 7.74 -0.04
CA MET A 57 -11.13 6.47 -0.77
C MET A 57 -11.60 6.63 -2.23
N ARG A 58 -12.56 7.51 -2.49
CA ARG A 58 -13.05 7.82 -3.85
C ARG A 58 -11.97 8.50 -4.69
N ASN A 59 -11.23 9.43 -4.10
CA ASN A 59 -10.11 10.05 -4.82
C ASN A 59 -8.98 9.06 -5.06
N ALA A 60 -8.66 8.21 -4.07
CA ALA A 60 -7.68 7.14 -4.21
C ALA A 60 -8.05 6.21 -5.38
N ALA A 61 -9.28 5.71 -5.42
CA ALA A 61 -9.75 4.82 -6.48
C ALA A 61 -9.60 5.46 -7.87
N ARG A 62 -9.98 6.74 -8.02
CA ARG A 62 -9.84 7.46 -9.30
C ARG A 62 -8.40 7.71 -9.70
N THR A 63 -7.52 8.05 -8.75
CA THR A 63 -6.13 8.43 -9.04
C THR A 63 -5.21 7.21 -9.19
N PHE A 64 -5.43 6.17 -8.40
CA PHE A 64 -4.58 4.99 -8.39
C PHE A 64 -5.06 3.91 -9.37
N ALA A 65 -6.38 3.72 -9.48
CA ALA A 65 -7.04 2.83 -10.45
C ALA A 65 -6.41 1.43 -10.57
N PHE A 66 -5.95 0.85 -9.45
CA PHE A 66 -5.33 -0.48 -9.41
C PHE A 66 -6.28 -1.59 -9.88
N GLU A 67 -7.59 -1.44 -9.69
CA GLU A 67 -8.59 -2.38 -10.19
C GLU A 67 -8.64 -2.43 -11.74
N LYS A 68 -8.23 -1.33 -12.39
CA LYS A 68 -8.11 -1.25 -13.85
C LYS A 68 -6.74 -1.76 -14.31
N ALA A 69 -5.68 -1.44 -13.57
CA ALA A 69 -4.32 -1.88 -13.88
C ALA A 69 -4.12 -3.39 -13.61
N TRP A 70 -4.88 -3.98 -12.69
CA TRP A 70 -4.85 -5.40 -12.37
C TRP A 70 -6.26 -5.97 -12.12
N PRO A 71 -7.02 -6.26 -13.19
CA PRO A 71 -8.41 -6.72 -13.08
C PRO A 71 -8.60 -8.07 -12.39
N ASP A 72 -7.55 -8.88 -12.23
CA ASP A 72 -7.58 -10.15 -11.48
C ASP A 72 -7.36 -9.98 -9.97
N ALA A 73 -7.06 -8.77 -9.48
CA ALA A 73 -6.76 -8.51 -8.07
C ALA A 73 -8.00 -8.02 -7.32
N VAL A 74 -8.12 -8.42 -6.05
CA VAL A 74 -8.94 -7.66 -5.11
C VAL A 74 -8.22 -6.36 -4.80
N VAL A 75 -8.92 -5.23 -4.89
CA VAL A 75 -8.37 -3.91 -4.58
C VAL A 75 -9.21 -3.24 -3.51
N VAL A 76 -8.54 -2.78 -2.45
CA VAL A 76 -9.18 -2.15 -1.28
C VAL A 76 -8.65 -0.72 -1.12
N TYR A 77 -9.53 0.25 -1.30
CA TYR A 77 -9.28 1.66 -1.00
C TYR A 77 -9.97 2.04 0.31
N MET A 78 -9.23 2.00 1.41
CA MET A 78 -9.78 2.38 2.72
C MET A 78 -9.96 3.91 2.84
N GLN A 79 -10.94 4.33 3.63
CA GLN A 79 -11.12 5.71 4.06
C GLN A 79 -10.39 5.95 5.39
N GLY A 80 -9.51 6.95 5.41
CA GLY A 80 -8.80 7.39 6.61
C GLY A 80 -9.72 8.15 7.56
N LEU A 81 -9.38 8.15 8.85
CA LEU A 81 -10.06 8.93 9.88
C LEU A 81 -9.35 10.26 10.10
N LYS A 82 -10.02 11.22 10.74
CA LYS A 82 -9.39 12.47 11.21
C LYS A 82 -8.10 12.18 11.97
N THR A 83 -6.98 12.71 11.49
CA THR A 83 -5.64 12.35 11.97
C THR A 83 -4.72 13.56 12.02
N ALA A 84 -4.11 13.84 13.17
CA ALA A 84 -3.13 14.90 13.28
C ALA A 84 -1.84 14.56 12.51
N THR A 85 -1.29 15.55 11.81
CA THR A 85 0.03 15.47 11.16
C THR A 85 0.84 16.73 11.46
N LEU A 86 2.13 16.74 11.13
CA LEU A 86 2.97 17.93 11.31
C LEU A 86 2.43 19.17 10.56
N ARG A 87 1.72 18.96 9.44
CA ARG A 87 1.15 20.04 8.62
C ARG A 87 -0.36 20.26 8.87
N ASP A 88 -0.97 19.42 9.70
CA ASP A 88 -2.35 19.55 10.17
C ASP A 88 -2.41 19.09 11.65
N PRO A 89 -1.88 19.91 12.59
CA PRO A 89 -1.77 19.50 13.99
C PRO A 89 -3.13 19.30 14.68
N ALA A 90 -4.17 20.01 14.22
CA ALA A 90 -5.53 19.83 14.71
C ALA A 90 -6.13 18.48 14.26
N GLY A 91 -5.62 17.91 13.15
CA GLY A 91 -6.03 16.60 12.66
C GLY A 91 -7.44 16.58 12.11
N GLU A 92 -7.90 17.70 11.57
CA GLU A 92 -9.27 17.86 11.10
C GLU A 92 -9.56 17.13 9.79
N ARG A 93 -8.51 16.61 9.14
CA ARG A 93 -8.61 15.94 7.85
C ARG A 93 -8.34 14.44 7.94
N PRO A 94 -8.94 13.63 7.04
CA PRO A 94 -8.69 12.20 6.94
C PRO A 94 -7.23 11.84 6.72
N GLY A 95 -6.74 10.83 7.42
CA GLY A 95 -5.39 10.31 7.30
C GLY A 95 -5.26 9.01 8.08
N TRP A 96 -4.02 8.69 8.40
CA TRP A 96 -3.62 7.40 8.96
C TRP A 96 -2.56 7.55 10.05
N GLN A 97 -2.53 6.62 10.99
CA GLN A 97 -1.36 6.41 11.83
C GLN A 97 -0.11 6.15 10.96
N ASN A 98 1.06 6.61 11.42
CA ASN A 98 2.34 6.46 10.71
C ASN A 98 3.34 5.57 11.46
N LEU A 99 2.96 5.04 12.63
CA LEU A 99 3.77 4.13 13.44
C LEU A 99 2.89 3.01 14.01
N PRO A 100 3.45 1.80 14.20
CA PRO A 100 2.81 0.79 15.05
C PRO A 100 2.56 1.32 16.47
N GLY A 101 1.44 0.94 17.07
CA GLY A 101 0.97 1.37 18.39
C GLY A 101 0.35 2.77 18.44
N GLN A 102 0.59 3.63 17.44
CA GLN A 102 -0.01 4.97 17.41
C GLN A 102 -1.54 4.87 17.35
N GLN A 103 -2.21 5.68 18.17
CA GLN A 103 -3.68 5.70 18.27
C GLN A 103 -4.29 4.31 18.56
N GLY A 104 -3.57 3.47 19.33
CA GLY A 104 -4.04 2.13 19.68
C GLY A 104 -4.19 1.19 18.48
N ASP A 105 -3.40 1.40 17.43
CA ASP A 105 -3.43 0.64 16.17
C ASP A 105 -4.76 0.67 15.43
N ARG A 106 -5.54 1.75 15.59
CA ARG A 106 -6.89 1.85 15.01
C ARG A 106 -6.92 1.58 13.50
N ASP A 107 -5.90 1.98 12.75
CA ASP A 107 -5.87 1.82 11.29
C ASP A 107 -5.33 0.45 10.90
N VAL A 108 -4.37 -0.10 11.65
CA VAL A 108 -3.90 -1.48 11.45
C VAL A 108 -5.03 -2.47 11.74
N LYS A 109 -5.80 -2.28 12.81
CA LYS A 109 -6.98 -3.10 13.14
C LYS A 109 -8.05 -3.00 12.05
N ALA A 110 -8.28 -1.80 11.51
CA ALA A 110 -9.22 -1.63 10.41
C ALA A 110 -8.74 -2.33 9.14
N PHE A 111 -7.44 -2.28 8.83
CA PHE A 111 -6.84 -3.04 7.74
C PHE A 111 -7.08 -4.54 7.92
N ASP A 112 -6.82 -5.10 9.10
CA ASP A 112 -7.05 -6.52 9.37
C ASP A 112 -8.53 -6.90 9.22
N ALA A 113 -9.45 -6.03 9.69
CA ALA A 113 -10.89 -6.25 9.56
C ALA A 113 -11.34 -6.28 8.09
N PHE A 114 -10.83 -5.37 7.26
CA PHE A 114 -11.12 -5.39 5.82
C PHE A 114 -10.47 -6.59 5.10
N LEU A 115 -9.26 -6.99 5.49
CA LEU A 115 -8.64 -8.20 4.95
C LEU A 115 -9.46 -9.45 5.31
N ALA A 116 -9.93 -9.56 6.55
CA ALA A 116 -10.82 -10.63 6.98
C ALA A 116 -12.16 -10.59 6.24
N HIS A 117 -12.73 -9.39 6.02
CA HIS A 117 -13.93 -9.23 5.21
C HIS A 117 -13.73 -9.74 3.78
N VAL A 118 -12.64 -9.35 3.11
CA VAL A 118 -12.29 -9.83 1.76
C VAL A 118 -12.18 -11.36 1.74
N LYS A 119 -11.45 -11.95 2.69
CA LYS A 119 -11.31 -13.41 2.84
C LYS A 119 -12.66 -14.14 2.98
N SER A 120 -13.65 -13.48 3.59
CA SER A 120 -15.00 -14.05 3.76
C SER A 120 -15.84 -14.00 2.47
N LYS A 121 -15.46 -13.17 1.50
CA LYS A 121 -16.25 -12.92 0.28
C LYS A 121 -15.68 -13.61 -0.96
N THR A 122 -14.37 -13.85 -0.99
CA THR A 122 -13.70 -14.43 -2.15
C THR A 122 -12.46 -15.22 -1.75
N SER A 123 -12.01 -16.12 -2.62
CA SER A 123 -10.76 -16.83 -2.41
C SER A 123 -9.59 -15.91 -2.76
N ILE A 124 -8.68 -15.72 -1.81
CA ILE A 124 -7.48 -14.91 -1.99
C ILE A 124 -6.20 -15.73 -1.82
N ASP A 125 -5.13 -15.26 -2.44
CA ASP A 125 -3.80 -15.82 -2.30
C ASP A 125 -3.07 -15.14 -1.14
N ASP A 126 -2.98 -15.86 -0.01
CA ASP A 126 -2.31 -15.38 1.22
C ASP A 126 -0.80 -15.14 1.04
N ASN A 127 -0.22 -15.52 -0.10
CA ASN A 127 1.15 -15.22 -0.46
C ASN A 127 1.27 -14.03 -1.40
N ARG A 128 0.17 -13.36 -1.75
CA ARG A 128 0.10 -12.23 -2.69
C ARG A 128 -0.76 -11.11 -2.14
N ILE A 129 -0.45 -10.69 -0.91
CA ILE A 129 -1.03 -9.52 -0.27
C ILE A 129 -0.01 -8.38 -0.36
N TYR A 130 -0.45 -7.24 -0.88
CA TYR A 130 0.38 -6.07 -1.14
C TYR A 130 -0.25 -4.81 -0.53
N ALA A 131 0.57 -3.81 -0.25
CA ALA A 131 0.11 -2.51 0.22
C ALA A 131 0.86 -1.37 -0.50
N THR A 132 0.15 -0.27 -0.74
CA THR A 132 0.68 0.94 -1.39
C THR A 132 -0.06 2.16 -0.86
N GLY A 133 0.52 3.33 -1.05
CA GLY A 133 -0.14 4.58 -0.69
C GLY A 133 0.74 5.78 -0.99
N HIS A 134 0.13 6.96 -0.94
CA HIS A 134 0.78 8.22 -1.23
C HIS A 134 0.90 9.10 0.01
N SER A 135 2.03 9.77 0.21
CA SER A 135 2.24 10.73 1.31
C SER A 135 2.01 10.07 2.68
N ASN A 136 1.09 10.58 3.51
CA ASN A 136 0.67 9.93 4.76
C ASN A 136 0.19 8.47 4.57
N GLY A 137 -0.46 8.14 3.46
CA GLY A 137 -0.81 6.73 3.15
C GLY A 137 0.40 5.88 2.79
N GLY A 138 1.45 6.47 2.20
CA GLY A 138 2.74 5.82 2.02
C GLY A 138 3.46 5.61 3.35
N GLY A 139 3.35 6.57 4.28
CA GLY A 139 3.79 6.42 5.67
C GLY A 139 3.07 5.28 6.38
N PHE A 140 1.74 5.18 6.23
CA PHE A 140 0.97 4.07 6.80
C PHE A 140 1.33 2.72 6.17
N THR A 141 1.67 2.68 4.89
CA THR A 141 2.17 1.45 4.23
C THR A 141 3.43 0.93 4.94
N TYR A 142 4.35 1.81 5.34
CA TYR A 142 5.50 1.44 6.17
C TYR A 142 5.12 1.02 7.59
N ALA A 143 4.15 1.70 8.21
CA ALA A 143 3.65 1.32 9.53
C ALA A 143 3.02 -0.09 9.52
N LEU A 144 2.27 -0.43 8.47
CA LEU A 144 1.71 -1.76 8.26
C LEU A 144 2.80 -2.83 8.11
N TRP A 145 3.87 -2.55 7.37
CA TRP A 145 5.01 -3.47 7.28
C TRP A 145 5.62 -3.72 8.67
N GLY A 146 5.78 -2.69 9.50
CA GLY A 146 6.25 -2.85 10.88
C GLY A 146 5.29 -3.64 11.77
N ALA A 147 3.98 -3.41 11.64
CA ALA A 147 2.97 -4.05 12.47
C ALA A 147 2.64 -5.49 12.02
N ARG A 148 2.82 -5.82 10.75
CA ARG A 148 2.52 -7.13 10.13
C ARG A 148 3.71 -7.62 9.29
N PRO A 149 4.88 -7.86 9.91
CA PRO A 149 6.14 -8.04 9.19
C PRO A 149 6.20 -9.30 8.31
N ASP A 150 5.31 -10.26 8.54
CA ASP A 150 5.25 -11.53 7.80
C ASP A 150 4.07 -11.61 6.82
N LEU A 151 3.23 -10.57 6.71
CA LEU A 151 1.99 -10.64 5.94
C LEU A 151 2.20 -10.39 4.44
N PHE A 152 2.94 -9.33 4.11
CA PHE A 152 3.01 -8.81 2.75
C PHE A 152 3.99 -9.59 1.88
N ALA A 153 3.67 -9.72 0.61
CA ALA A 153 4.59 -10.16 -0.43
C ALA A 153 5.51 -9.01 -0.87
N ALA A 154 4.98 -7.78 -0.93
CA ALA A 154 5.72 -6.56 -1.21
C ALA A 154 4.90 -5.31 -0.82
N ILE A 155 5.57 -4.15 -0.72
CA ILE A 155 4.91 -2.85 -0.57
C ILE A 155 5.39 -1.84 -1.61
N ALA A 156 4.56 -0.83 -1.92
CA ALA A 156 4.90 0.21 -2.87
C ALA A 156 4.55 1.64 -2.41
N PRO A 157 5.25 2.22 -1.44
CA PRO A 157 4.97 3.58 -0.95
C PRO A 157 5.41 4.68 -1.93
N SER A 158 4.65 5.77 -1.98
CA SER A 158 4.92 6.96 -2.79
C SER A 158 5.02 8.21 -1.93
N SER A 159 6.03 9.05 -2.19
CA SER A 159 6.18 10.38 -1.57
C SER A 159 6.16 10.33 -0.04
N ALA A 160 6.84 9.34 0.55
CA ALA A 160 6.82 9.06 1.98
C ALA A 160 8.23 9.10 2.57
N ASN A 161 8.31 9.55 3.83
CA ASN A 161 9.52 9.50 4.64
C ASN A 161 9.15 9.33 6.13
N PRO A 162 8.55 8.18 6.51
CA PRO A 162 8.27 7.92 7.91
C PRO A 162 9.55 7.52 8.66
N PRO A 163 9.56 7.62 10.00
CA PRO A 163 10.55 6.92 10.80
C PRO A 163 10.45 5.40 10.54
N LEU A 164 11.60 4.75 10.31
CA LEU A 164 11.68 3.30 10.13
C LEU A 164 12.42 2.67 11.31
N SER A 165 11.94 1.52 11.77
CA SER A 165 12.68 0.70 12.74
C SER A 165 13.80 -0.05 12.03
N ASN A 166 14.97 -0.14 12.67
CA ASN A 166 16.07 -1.00 12.21
C ASN A 166 15.75 -2.51 12.37
N SER A 167 14.67 -2.85 13.06
CA SER A 167 14.23 -4.24 13.28
C SER A 167 13.23 -4.76 12.24
N LEU A 168 12.96 -3.99 11.17
CA LEU A 168 12.05 -4.43 10.12
C LEU A 168 12.59 -5.68 9.41
N LYS A 169 11.73 -6.69 9.23
CA LYS A 169 12.08 -7.89 8.45
C LYS A 169 12.16 -7.53 6.97
N PRO A 170 13.23 -7.94 6.24
CA PRO A 170 13.38 -7.64 4.82
C PRO A 170 12.15 -7.98 3.96
N LEU A 171 11.72 -7.04 3.12
CA LEU A 171 10.52 -7.13 2.28
C LEU A 171 10.80 -6.46 0.93
N PRO A 172 10.38 -7.01 -0.23
CA PRO A 172 10.51 -6.29 -1.50
C PRO A 172 9.75 -4.95 -1.44
N VAL A 173 10.38 -3.86 -1.90
CA VAL A 173 9.79 -2.51 -1.87
C VAL A 173 9.91 -1.82 -3.22
N PHE A 174 8.84 -1.18 -3.69
CA PHE A 174 8.87 -0.24 -4.79
C PHE A 174 8.61 1.17 -4.27
N GLN A 175 9.61 2.04 -4.23
CA GLN A 175 9.43 3.41 -3.76
C GLN A 175 9.33 4.41 -4.92
N VAL A 176 8.24 5.18 -4.94
CA VAL A 176 8.05 6.30 -5.88
C VAL A 176 8.49 7.60 -5.22
N THR A 177 9.37 8.33 -5.89
CA THR A 177 9.96 9.57 -5.40
C THR A 177 9.81 10.74 -6.39
N GLY A 178 9.42 11.91 -5.87
CA GLY A 178 9.37 13.15 -6.65
C GLY A 178 10.56 14.05 -6.37
N LYS A 179 11.30 14.45 -7.41
CA LYS A 179 12.50 15.30 -7.27
C LYS A 179 12.17 16.70 -6.74
N THR A 180 11.01 17.25 -7.10
CA THR A 180 10.61 18.62 -6.74
C THR A 180 9.56 18.65 -5.62
N ASP A 181 9.47 17.59 -4.82
CA ASP A 181 8.50 17.46 -3.73
C ASP A 181 8.79 18.45 -2.58
N ALA A 182 7.93 19.46 -2.45
CA ALA A 182 8.02 20.51 -1.44
C ALA A 182 7.39 20.12 -0.08
N ILE A 183 6.70 18.98 0.00
CA ILE A 183 6.02 18.51 1.22
C ILE A 183 6.88 17.49 1.95
N VAL A 184 7.32 16.46 1.22
CA VAL A 184 8.25 15.43 1.68
C VAL A 184 9.50 15.54 0.80
N SER A 185 10.52 16.25 1.28
CA SER A 185 11.70 16.57 0.47
C SER A 185 12.32 15.36 -0.23
N TYR A 186 12.84 15.54 -1.44
CA TYR A 186 13.60 14.52 -2.19
C TYR A 186 14.68 13.85 -1.33
N ALA A 187 15.44 14.64 -0.56
CA ALA A 187 16.45 14.14 0.36
C ALA A 187 15.87 13.23 1.47
N GLY A 188 14.69 13.56 1.99
CA GLY A 188 13.98 12.72 2.95
C GLY A 188 13.53 11.39 2.34
N GLN A 189 12.93 11.43 1.15
CA GLN A 189 12.53 10.21 0.44
C GLN A 189 13.74 9.33 0.10
N THR A 190 14.85 9.94 -0.33
CA THR A 190 16.12 9.25 -0.58
C THR A 190 16.65 8.55 0.68
N ARG A 191 16.65 9.23 1.83
CA ARG A 191 17.03 8.60 3.11
C ARG A 191 16.17 7.38 3.45
N THR A 192 14.88 7.42 3.12
CA THR A 192 13.99 6.26 3.29
C THR A 192 14.41 5.11 2.38
N VAL A 193 14.63 5.36 1.09
CA VAL A 193 15.11 4.34 0.15
C VAL A 193 16.42 3.71 0.63
N ASP A 194 17.39 4.52 1.05
CA ASP A 194 18.67 4.02 1.55
C ASP A 194 18.51 3.20 2.84
N ALA A 195 17.60 3.58 3.73
CA ALA A 195 17.28 2.78 4.91
C ALA A 195 16.68 1.42 4.51
N VAL A 196 15.72 1.39 3.58
CA VAL A 196 15.10 0.15 3.09
C VAL A 196 16.12 -0.73 2.38
N ARG A 197 16.99 -0.16 1.55
CA ARG A 197 18.10 -0.89 0.90
C ARG A 197 19.02 -1.55 1.93
N ARG A 198 19.35 -0.86 3.02
CA ARG A 198 20.14 -1.44 4.12
C ARG A 198 19.39 -2.56 4.85
N ILE A 199 18.12 -2.36 5.17
CA ILE A 199 17.27 -3.40 5.78
C ILE A 199 17.27 -4.65 4.89
N ASN A 200 17.05 -4.47 3.59
CA ASN A 200 17.00 -5.55 2.61
C ASN A 200 18.36 -6.11 2.19
N ARG A 201 19.47 -5.53 2.68
CA ARG A 201 20.85 -5.87 2.28
C ARG A 201 21.02 -5.84 0.77
N CYS A 202 20.45 -4.81 0.14
CA CYS A 202 20.56 -4.62 -1.29
C CYS A 202 22.00 -4.35 -1.71
N GLU A 203 22.32 -4.70 -2.96
CA GLU A 203 23.56 -4.33 -3.60
C GLU A 203 23.71 -2.80 -3.69
N GLU A 204 24.96 -2.34 -3.68
CA GLU A 204 25.28 -0.91 -3.80
C GLU A 204 24.93 -0.39 -5.19
N THR A 205 25.26 -1.17 -6.22
CA THR A 205 25.01 -0.84 -7.62
C THR A 205 23.59 -1.22 -8.01
N GLY A 206 22.82 -0.24 -8.47
CA GLY A 206 21.52 -0.47 -9.08
C GLY A 206 21.64 -0.81 -10.57
N LYS A 207 20.63 -1.47 -11.12
CA LYS A 207 20.48 -1.72 -12.56
C LYS A 207 19.17 -1.11 -13.05
N SER A 208 19.13 -0.74 -14.34
CA SER A 208 17.90 -0.25 -14.95
C SER A 208 16.80 -1.32 -14.90
N TRP A 209 15.59 -0.95 -14.48
CA TRP A 209 14.43 -1.85 -14.40
C TRP A 209 13.28 -1.42 -15.33
N ALA A 210 13.07 -0.11 -15.43
CA ALA A 210 12.18 0.57 -16.37
C ALA A 210 12.63 2.04 -16.51
N THR A 211 11.98 2.81 -17.37
CA THR A 211 12.16 4.28 -17.41
C THR A 211 11.98 4.86 -16.01
N ASP A 212 12.93 5.69 -15.60
CA ASP A 212 13.00 6.33 -14.28
C ASP A 212 13.06 5.37 -13.08
N CYS A 213 13.24 4.07 -13.30
CA CYS A 213 13.23 3.04 -12.25
C CYS A 213 14.56 2.29 -12.19
N THR A 214 15.19 2.32 -11.02
CA THR A 214 16.39 1.55 -10.71
C THR A 214 16.05 0.39 -9.78
N GLU A 215 16.39 -0.84 -10.15
CA GLU A 215 16.36 -1.99 -9.25
C GLU A 215 17.69 -2.09 -8.49
N TYR A 216 17.60 -2.23 -7.17
CA TYR A 216 18.69 -2.66 -6.31
C TYR A 216 18.43 -4.10 -5.87
N PRO A 217 19.14 -5.09 -6.47
CA PRO A 217 18.98 -6.49 -6.12
C PRO A 217 19.30 -6.75 -4.66
N SER A 218 18.73 -7.81 -4.10
CA SER A 218 19.06 -8.30 -2.75
C SER A 218 19.35 -9.80 -2.81
N PRO A 219 20.42 -10.30 -2.17
CA PRO A 219 20.74 -11.72 -2.15
C PRO A 219 19.66 -12.57 -1.47
N SER A 220 18.81 -11.95 -0.64
CA SER A 220 17.66 -12.61 0.00
C SER A 220 16.39 -12.61 -0.85
N GLY A 221 16.45 -12.11 -2.09
CA GLY A 221 15.28 -11.98 -2.96
C GLY A 221 14.30 -10.89 -2.49
N LYS A 222 14.82 -9.83 -1.87
CA LYS A 222 14.06 -8.68 -1.34
C LYS A 222 14.49 -7.38 -2.03
N PRO A 223 14.31 -7.26 -3.36
CA PRO A 223 14.82 -6.11 -4.10
C PRO A 223 14.13 -4.81 -3.68
N VAL A 224 14.82 -3.69 -3.92
CA VAL A 224 14.22 -2.36 -3.86
C VAL A 224 14.18 -1.78 -5.26
N ILE A 225 12.99 -1.44 -5.75
CA ILE A 225 12.83 -0.64 -6.97
C ILE A 225 12.66 0.81 -6.55
N TRP A 226 13.49 1.70 -7.07
CA TRP A 226 13.39 3.13 -6.83
C TRP A 226 12.99 3.84 -8.12
N MET A 227 11.76 4.34 -8.16
CA MET A 227 11.25 5.20 -9.24
C MET A 227 11.45 6.66 -8.86
N VAL A 228 12.08 7.45 -9.72
CA VAL A 228 12.33 8.88 -9.49
C VAL A 228 11.78 9.73 -10.64
N HIS A 229 10.69 10.45 -10.41
CA HIS A 229 10.09 11.35 -11.41
C HIS A 229 10.42 12.82 -11.15
N ASP A 230 10.38 13.65 -12.19
CA ASP A 230 10.72 15.09 -12.10
C ASP A 230 9.64 15.93 -11.38
N GLY A 231 8.44 15.39 -11.20
CA GLY A 231 7.33 16.05 -10.50
C GLY A 231 7.51 16.25 -8.98
N GLY A 232 6.58 17.00 -8.39
CA GLY A 232 6.56 17.33 -6.96
C GLY A 232 5.74 16.35 -6.11
N HIS A 233 5.00 16.87 -5.11
CA HIS A 233 4.14 16.05 -4.22
C HIS A 233 2.84 15.63 -4.89
N LYS A 234 2.95 14.87 -5.98
CA LYS A 234 1.81 14.31 -6.72
C LYS A 234 2.06 12.83 -6.95
N TYR A 235 0.98 12.07 -6.99
CA TYR A 235 1.06 10.68 -7.37
C TYR A 235 1.33 10.58 -8.88
N SER A 236 2.40 9.88 -9.27
CA SER A 236 2.77 9.73 -10.69
C SER A 236 1.75 8.87 -11.44
N ALA A 237 1.38 9.28 -12.65
CA ALA A 237 0.44 8.56 -13.51
C ALA A 237 1.00 7.22 -14.01
N ASP A 238 2.33 7.09 -14.11
CA ASP A 238 2.99 5.85 -14.55
C ASP A 238 3.13 4.83 -13.42
N ALA A 239 2.98 5.28 -12.15
CA ALA A 239 3.22 4.44 -10.99
C ALA A 239 2.31 3.21 -10.91
N PRO A 240 0.97 3.27 -11.13
CA PRO A 240 0.11 2.10 -11.01
C PRO A 240 0.55 0.90 -11.85
N ALA A 241 0.85 1.11 -13.14
CA ALA A 241 1.24 0.03 -14.04
C ALA A 241 2.58 -0.60 -13.63
N LEU A 242 3.55 0.22 -13.24
CA LEU A 242 4.87 -0.24 -12.78
C LEU A 242 4.79 -0.95 -11.43
N ILE A 243 3.98 -0.43 -10.49
CA ILE A 243 3.73 -1.08 -9.20
C ILE A 243 3.04 -2.43 -9.40
N VAL A 244 2.05 -2.54 -10.28
CA VAL A 244 1.38 -3.82 -10.59
C VAL A 244 2.37 -4.81 -11.20
N ARG A 245 3.21 -4.37 -12.14
CA ARG A 245 4.28 -5.22 -12.70
C ARG A 245 5.17 -5.74 -11.58
N PHE A 246 5.67 -4.86 -10.71
CA PHE A 246 6.50 -5.25 -9.59
C PHE A 246 5.79 -6.23 -8.65
N PHE A 247 4.55 -5.96 -8.23
CA PHE A 247 3.78 -6.87 -7.39
C PHE A 247 3.59 -8.25 -8.02
N LYS A 248 3.36 -8.33 -9.35
CA LYS A 248 3.27 -9.61 -10.07
C LYS A 248 4.56 -10.42 -10.02
N GLU A 249 5.72 -9.78 -9.89
CA GLU A 249 7.03 -10.41 -9.73
C GLU A 249 7.27 -10.91 -8.30
N GLN A 250 6.48 -10.47 -7.31
CA GLN A 250 6.67 -10.80 -5.90
C GLN A 250 5.61 -11.78 -5.38
N THR A 251 6.06 -12.89 -4.82
CA THR A 251 5.22 -13.83 -4.06
C THR A 251 5.92 -14.13 -2.74
N ARG A 252 5.19 -14.05 -1.63
CA ARG A 252 5.72 -14.44 -0.32
C ARG A 252 6.01 -15.94 -0.34
N LYS A 253 7.25 -16.33 -0.03
CA LYS A 253 7.55 -17.74 0.23
C LYS A 253 6.95 -18.10 1.60
N PRO A 254 6.18 -19.20 1.72
CA PRO A 254 5.78 -19.69 3.02
C PRO A 254 7.01 -19.87 3.91
N ALA A 255 6.89 -19.55 5.20
CA ALA A 255 7.92 -19.96 6.16
C ALA A 255 8.10 -21.47 6.00
N ALA A 256 9.35 -21.93 5.85
CA ALA A 256 9.62 -23.35 5.82
C ALA A 256 8.99 -23.96 7.07
N ALA A 257 8.02 -24.86 6.91
CA ALA A 257 7.48 -25.61 8.03
C ALA A 257 8.69 -26.28 8.69
N ASN A 258 8.93 -25.97 9.97
CA ASN A 258 9.97 -26.64 10.74
C ASN A 258 9.73 -28.13 10.58
N ALA A 259 10.62 -28.81 9.84
CA ALA A 259 10.63 -30.26 9.77
C ALA A 259 10.84 -30.73 11.21
N GLY A 260 9.75 -31.15 11.85
CA GLY A 260 9.77 -31.67 13.20
C GLY A 260 10.79 -32.79 13.23
N THR A 261 11.82 -32.61 14.06
CA THR A 261 12.70 -33.69 14.46
C THR A 261 11.84 -34.73 15.17
N THR A 262 11.36 -35.73 14.44
CA THR A 262 10.87 -36.98 15.01
C THR A 262 12.07 -37.65 15.65
N SER A 263 12.22 -37.46 16.96
CA SER A 263 12.95 -38.39 17.80
C SER A 263 12.09 -39.64 17.92
N THR A 264 12.50 -40.69 17.22
CA THR A 264 11.98 -42.04 17.39
C THR A 264 12.49 -42.58 18.75
N PRO A 265 11.66 -43.30 19.52
CA PRO A 265 11.93 -43.67 20.92
C PRO A 265 13.10 -44.65 21.11
#